data_AF-A0A0R3Q534-F1
#
_entry.id   AF-A0A0R3Q534-F1
#
_cell.length_a   1.000
_cell.length_b   1.000
_cell.length_c   1.000
_cell.angle_alpha   90.00
_cell.angle_beta   90.00
_cell.angle_gamma   90.00
#
_symmetry.space_group_name_H-M   'P 1'
#
loop_
_entity.id
_entity.type
_entity.pdbx_description
1 polymer ?
#
loop_
_entity_poly.entity_id
_entity_poly.type
_entity_poly.pdbx_seq_one_letter_code
_entity_poly.pdbx_strand_id
1 'polypeptide(L)'
;MTYRSDPLKSPKFLTTDTSTMEESSSADEEIHLRRGRRRNTRKSRKLIPPQPMERPVETVEVACEFQHDDIVWITENDERKIGRVIDLRMRVLLDDLPTDEMFSAKPHDYMQYVLVLYFDGQKNWRWVSVKYVSYCLVKSIKAEDYPPAVREALREAKAFL
;
A
#
# COMPACT_ATOMS: atom_id res chain seq x y z
N MET A 1 41.78 -37.91 -8.09
CA MET A 1 41.07 -38.88 -7.24
C MET A 1 39.65 -38.38 -7.04
N THR A 2 38.70 -38.96 -7.77
CA THR A 2 37.26 -38.65 -7.71
C THR A 2 36.58 -39.74 -6.90
N TYR A 3 35.94 -39.38 -5.78
CA TYR A 3 35.08 -40.29 -5.02
C TYR A 3 33.61 -40.01 -5.34
N ARG A 4 32.91 -41.11 -5.63
CA ARG A 4 31.51 -41.22 -6.05
C ARG A 4 30.51 -40.88 -4.93
N SER A 5 29.33 -40.50 -5.40
CA SER A 5 28.00 -40.45 -4.80
C SER A 5 27.60 -41.67 -3.95
N ASP A 6 26.87 -41.46 -2.83
CA ASP A 6 25.40 -41.62 -2.77
C ASP A 6 24.81 -41.38 -1.34
N PRO A 7 23.48 -41.10 -1.22
CA PRO A 7 22.84 -40.51 -0.05
C PRO A 7 22.04 -41.51 0.84
N LEU A 8 21.40 -40.94 1.87
CA LEU A 8 20.31 -41.45 2.74
C LEU A 8 20.72 -41.99 4.12
N LYS A 9 20.30 -41.28 5.18
CA LYS A 9 19.76 -41.88 6.42
C LYS A 9 19.02 -40.85 7.29
N SER A 10 17.69 -40.94 7.19
CA SER A 10 16.58 -40.72 8.15
C SER A 10 16.64 -39.69 9.29
N PRO A 11 15.50 -39.00 9.56
CA PRO A 11 15.31 -38.15 10.73
C PRO A 11 14.88 -39.00 11.92
N LYS A 12 15.41 -38.72 13.12
CA LYS A 12 14.91 -39.29 14.36
C LYS A 12 14.83 -38.24 15.45
N PHE A 13 13.67 -38.26 16.12
CA PHE A 13 13.34 -37.64 17.40
C PHE A 13 12.79 -36.21 17.38
N LEU A 14 11.51 -36.19 16.96
CA LEU A 14 10.41 -35.55 17.68
C LEU A 14 10.44 -35.91 19.18
N THR A 15 10.55 -34.92 20.07
CA THR A 15 9.74 -34.81 21.30
C THR A 15 9.73 -33.37 21.79
N THR A 16 8.50 -32.93 22.03
CA THR A 16 7.98 -31.71 22.65
C THR A 16 8.64 -31.39 23.99
N ASP A 17 8.93 -30.11 24.25
CA ASP A 17 8.82 -29.56 25.61
C ASP A 17 8.12 -28.21 25.58
N THR A 18 6.95 -28.22 26.21
CA THR A 18 6.08 -27.10 26.55
C THR A 18 6.66 -26.34 27.74
N SER A 19 6.76 -25.01 27.64
CA SER A 19 6.61 -24.16 28.82
C SER A 19 5.84 -22.88 28.46
N THR A 20 4.59 -22.88 28.91
CA THR A 20 3.71 -21.73 29.11
C THR A 20 4.22 -20.88 30.27
N MET A 21 4.42 -19.58 30.07
CA MET A 21 4.44 -18.61 31.17
C MET A 21 3.43 -17.51 30.86
N GLU A 22 2.27 -17.60 31.51
CA GLU A 22 1.30 -16.52 31.65
C GLU A 22 1.74 -15.68 32.86
N GLU A 23 2.19 -14.45 32.64
CA GLU A 23 2.35 -13.47 33.71
C GLU A 23 1.15 -12.52 33.68
N SER A 24 0.14 -12.84 34.49
CA SER A 24 -0.98 -11.94 34.79
C SER A 24 -0.59 -11.06 35.98
N SER A 25 -0.50 -9.73 35.77
CA SER A 25 -0.45 -8.78 36.89
C SER A 25 -1.85 -8.45 37.38
N SER A 26 -2.06 -8.74 38.66
CA SER A 26 -3.21 -8.40 39.48
C SER A 26 -3.05 -6.99 40.09
N ALA A 27 -4.12 -6.20 40.08
CA ALA A 27 -4.37 -5.18 41.10
C ALA A 27 -5.90 -4.97 41.20
N ASP A 28 -6.45 -5.46 42.31
CA ASP A 28 -7.83 -5.34 42.74
C ASP A 28 -7.89 -4.16 43.73
N GLU A 29 -8.73 -3.15 43.52
CA GLU A 29 -9.07 -2.17 44.57
C GLU A 29 -10.53 -1.70 44.41
N GLU A 30 -11.41 -2.45 45.09
CA GLU A 30 -12.32 -1.98 46.13
C GLU A 30 -13.10 -0.67 45.91
N ILE A 31 -14.40 -0.77 45.60
CA ILE A 31 -15.41 0.02 46.34
C ILE A 31 -16.76 -0.69 46.42
N HIS A 32 -17.07 -1.20 47.62
CA HIS A 32 -18.40 -1.63 48.02
C HIS A 32 -19.26 -0.41 48.42
N LEU A 33 -20.41 -0.22 47.77
CA LEU A 33 -21.53 0.53 48.35
C LEU A 33 -22.84 -0.25 48.21
N ARG A 34 -23.43 -0.55 49.38
CA ARG A 34 -24.60 -1.39 49.61
C ARG A 34 -25.92 -0.62 49.47
N ARG A 35 -26.97 -1.34 49.03
CA ARG A 35 -28.35 -1.47 49.60
C ARG A 35 -29.46 -1.30 48.55
N GLY A 36 -30.26 -2.36 48.38
CA GLY A 36 -31.54 -2.30 47.67
C GLY A 36 -32.29 -3.63 47.74
N ARG A 37 -33.48 -3.63 48.34
CA ARG A 37 -34.21 -4.77 48.90
C ARG A 37 -35.38 -5.19 47.98
N ARG A 38 -35.51 -6.51 47.74
CA ARG A 38 -36.73 -7.31 47.37
C ARG A 38 -37.49 -6.99 46.06
N ARG A 39 -37.64 -8.00 45.18
CA ARG A 39 -38.88 -8.78 44.92
C ARG A 39 -38.79 -9.67 43.67
N ASN A 40 -39.43 -10.83 43.76
CA ASN A 40 -39.77 -11.79 42.70
C ASN A 40 -40.08 -11.18 41.32
N THR A 41 -39.60 -11.82 40.26
CA THR A 41 -40.40 -12.65 39.33
C THR A 41 -39.51 -13.14 38.19
N ARG A 42 -39.71 -14.40 37.78
CA ARG A 42 -39.07 -15.07 36.64
C ARG A 42 -39.00 -14.14 35.41
N LYS A 43 -37.82 -13.64 35.08
CA LYS A 43 -37.54 -13.19 33.71
C LYS A 43 -37.03 -14.41 32.95
N SER A 44 -37.91 -15.00 32.15
CA SER A 44 -37.56 -15.86 31.03
C SER A 44 -36.43 -15.20 30.25
N ARG A 45 -35.22 -15.73 30.41
CA ARG A 45 -34.05 -15.35 29.63
C ARG A 45 -34.35 -15.78 28.20
N LYS A 46 -34.95 -14.90 27.40
CA LYS A 46 -34.95 -15.05 25.94
C LYS A 46 -33.47 -15.15 25.57
N LEU A 47 -33.07 -16.33 25.11
CA LEU A 47 -31.83 -16.53 24.40
C LEU A 47 -31.93 -15.65 23.15
N ILE A 48 -31.39 -14.44 23.22
CA ILE A 48 -31.11 -13.65 22.03
C ILE A 48 -30.07 -14.49 21.28
N PRO A 49 -30.34 -14.93 20.03
CA PRO A 49 -29.31 -15.55 19.22
C PRO A 49 -28.15 -14.56 19.12
N PRO A 50 -26.88 -14.98 19.26
CA PRO A 50 -25.77 -14.08 18.98
C PRO A 50 -26.00 -13.52 17.57
N GLN A 51 -26.11 -12.20 17.46
CA GLN A 51 -26.11 -11.57 16.15
C GLN A 51 -24.85 -12.06 15.44
N PRO A 52 -24.94 -12.47 14.15
CA PRO A 52 -23.75 -12.82 13.42
C PRO A 52 -22.85 -11.59 13.45
N MET A 53 -21.73 -11.69 14.17
CA MET A 53 -20.63 -10.74 14.00
C MET A 53 -20.29 -10.84 12.52
N GLU A 54 -20.67 -9.82 11.76
CA GLU A 54 -20.10 -9.60 10.45
C GLU A 54 -18.59 -9.63 10.65
N ARG A 55 -17.97 -10.69 10.16
CA ARG A 55 -16.51 -10.76 10.11
C ARG A 55 -16.07 -9.48 9.41
N PRO A 56 -15.06 -8.75 9.91
CA PRO A 56 -14.51 -7.63 9.17
C PRO A 56 -14.25 -8.12 7.75
N VAL A 57 -14.90 -7.50 6.77
CA VAL A 57 -14.60 -7.77 5.38
C VAL A 57 -13.13 -7.48 5.24
N GLU A 58 -12.35 -8.51 4.96
CA GLU A 58 -10.92 -8.40 4.69
C GLU A 58 -10.81 -7.58 3.40
N THR A 59 -10.72 -6.27 3.56
CA THR A 59 -10.55 -5.36 2.43
C THR A 59 -9.17 -5.64 1.88
N VAL A 60 -9.12 -6.36 0.76
CA VAL A 60 -7.92 -6.46 -0.05
C VAL A 60 -7.60 -5.03 -0.48
N GLU A 61 -6.59 -4.44 0.13
CA GLU A 61 -6.05 -3.15 -0.32
C GLU A 61 -5.65 -3.35 -1.78
N VAL A 62 -6.41 -2.74 -2.68
CA VAL A 62 -6.07 -2.75 -4.10
C VAL A 62 -4.75 -2.00 -4.21
N ALA A 63 -3.68 -2.75 -4.43
CA ALA A 63 -2.37 -2.18 -4.67
C ALA A 63 -2.50 -1.11 -5.76
N CYS A 64 -1.94 0.08 -5.51
CA CYS A 64 -1.84 1.11 -6.52
C CYS A 64 -1.28 0.48 -7.80
N GLU A 65 -1.99 0.65 -8.93
CA GLU A 65 -1.66 -0.03 -10.19
C GLU A 65 -0.26 0.35 -10.70
N PHE A 66 0.29 1.47 -10.24
CA PHE A 66 1.57 2.02 -10.69
C PHE A 66 2.65 1.93 -9.63
N GLN A 67 3.86 1.58 -10.06
CA GLN A 67 5.06 1.51 -9.24
C GLN A 67 5.93 2.77 -9.41
N HIS A 68 6.87 2.97 -8.50
CA HIS A 68 7.87 4.03 -8.65
C HIS A 68 8.62 3.88 -9.98
N ASP A 69 8.89 5.01 -10.63
CA ASP A 69 9.57 5.15 -11.91
C ASP A 69 8.84 4.54 -13.12
N ASP A 70 7.61 4.03 -12.94
CA ASP A 70 6.76 3.71 -14.08
C ASP A 70 6.52 4.95 -14.93
N ILE A 71 6.77 4.81 -16.24
CA ILE A 71 6.53 5.89 -17.19
C ILE A 71 5.08 5.81 -17.67
N VAL A 72 4.38 6.93 -17.53
CA VAL A 72 2.94 7.01 -17.74
C VAL A 72 2.56 8.16 -18.67
N TRP A 73 1.46 7.96 -19.38
CA TRP A 73 0.71 9.00 -20.07
C TRP A 73 -0.31 9.61 -19.11
N ILE A 74 -0.40 10.93 -19.15
CA ILE A 74 -1.39 11.73 -18.43
C ILE A 74 -2.27 12.37 -19.49
N THR A 75 -3.54 12.00 -19.54
CA THR A 75 -4.50 12.52 -20.51
C THR A 75 -5.62 13.25 -19.78
N GLU A 76 -5.56 14.58 -19.73
CA GLU A 76 -6.51 15.44 -19.04
C GLU A 76 -6.83 16.64 -19.95
N ASN A 77 -8.12 16.99 -20.11
CA ASN A 77 -8.56 18.13 -20.93
C ASN A 77 -8.04 18.11 -22.39
N ASP A 78 -8.07 16.94 -23.03
CA ASP A 78 -7.54 16.70 -24.39
C ASP A 78 -6.03 16.96 -24.56
N GLU A 79 -5.31 17.30 -23.49
CA GLU A 79 -3.86 17.36 -23.47
C GLU A 79 -3.27 16.01 -23.03
N ARG A 80 -2.19 15.62 -23.70
CA ARG A 80 -1.45 14.41 -23.39
C ARG A 80 -0.01 14.73 -23.00
N LYS A 81 0.37 14.38 -21.77
CA LYS A 81 1.70 14.61 -21.19
C LYS A 81 2.33 13.28 -20.76
N ILE A 82 3.65 13.26 -20.60
CA ILE A 82 4.40 12.10 -20.10
C ILE A 82 5.05 12.48 -18.78
N GLY A 83 5.02 11.56 -17.84
CA GLY A 83 5.79 11.66 -16.62
C GLY A 83 6.18 10.30 -16.10
N ARG A 84 6.94 10.30 -15.01
CA ARG A 84 7.25 9.11 -14.21
C ARG A 84 6.53 9.17 -12.87
N VAL A 85 6.18 8.02 -12.35
CA VAL A 85 5.51 7.90 -11.06
C VAL A 85 6.53 8.03 -9.93
N ILE A 86 6.21 8.86 -8.93
CA ILE A 86 7.04 9.09 -7.77
C ILE A 86 6.41 8.43 -6.56
N ASP A 87 7.08 7.42 -6.01
CA ASP A 87 6.73 6.89 -4.70
C ASP A 87 7.47 7.68 -3.63
N LEU A 88 6.73 8.47 -2.88
CA LEU A 88 7.28 9.27 -1.79
C LEU A 88 7.85 8.45 -0.64
N ARG A 89 7.64 7.13 -0.59
CA ARG A 89 8.34 6.23 0.36
C ARG A 89 9.80 6.01 -0.04
N MET A 90 10.12 6.20 -1.33
CA MET A 90 11.47 6.07 -1.88
C MET A 90 12.28 7.36 -1.75
N ARG A 91 12.08 8.15 -0.67
CA ARG A 91 12.70 9.49 -0.49
C ARG A 91 14.20 9.52 -0.73
N VAL A 92 14.90 8.44 -0.38
CA VAL A 92 16.35 8.29 -0.55
C VAL A 92 16.80 8.24 -2.01
N LEU A 93 15.88 8.04 -2.96
CA LEU A 93 16.13 8.05 -4.41
C LEU A 93 15.64 9.34 -5.09
N LEU A 94 15.04 10.27 -4.32
CA LEU A 94 14.39 11.48 -4.83
C LEU A 94 15.27 12.72 -4.65
N ASP A 95 16.56 12.60 -4.96
CA ASP A 95 17.51 13.69 -4.81
C ASP A 95 17.05 14.94 -5.58
N ASP A 96 17.12 16.10 -4.92
CA ASP A 96 16.74 17.42 -5.41
C ASP A 96 15.24 17.65 -5.74
N LEU A 97 14.33 16.81 -5.23
CA LEU A 97 12.89 17.06 -5.32
C LEU A 97 12.34 17.70 -4.03
N PRO A 98 11.35 18.61 -4.11
CA PRO A 98 10.74 19.24 -2.95
C PRO A 98 9.77 18.27 -2.25
N THR A 99 10.31 17.22 -1.61
CA THR A 99 9.50 16.13 -1.05
C THR A 99 8.51 16.63 -0.01
N ASP A 100 8.91 17.57 0.84
CA ASP A 100 8.03 18.10 1.89
C ASP A 100 6.81 18.82 1.30
N GLU A 101 6.99 19.58 0.21
CA GLU A 101 5.90 20.22 -0.52
C GLU A 101 4.99 19.16 -1.17
N MET A 102 5.58 18.14 -1.81
CA MET A 102 4.84 17.02 -2.42
C MET A 102 3.99 16.27 -1.39
N PHE A 103 4.52 16.05 -0.19
CA PHE A 103 3.79 15.44 0.92
C PHE A 103 2.66 16.36 1.42
N SER A 104 2.92 17.65 1.56
CA SER A 104 1.93 18.61 2.04
C SER A 104 0.76 18.79 1.05
N ALA A 105 1.03 18.64 -0.25
CA ALA A 105 0.05 18.74 -1.33
C ALA A 105 -0.72 17.42 -1.58
N LYS A 106 -0.52 16.39 -0.74
CA LYS A 106 -1.15 15.08 -0.90
C LYS A 106 -2.67 15.18 -0.80
N PRO A 107 -3.44 14.67 -1.79
CA PRO A 107 -4.90 14.63 -1.71
C PRO A 107 -5.40 13.78 -0.53
N HIS A 108 -6.58 14.14 -0.02
CA HIS A 108 -7.24 13.40 1.06
C HIS A 108 -7.50 11.94 0.67
N ASP A 109 -7.98 11.71 -0.55
CA ASP A 109 -8.22 10.37 -1.10
C ASP A 109 -7.02 9.90 -1.93
N TYR A 110 -5.89 9.71 -1.28
CA TYR A 110 -4.62 9.42 -1.96
C TYR A 110 -4.60 8.10 -2.75
N MET A 111 -5.51 7.17 -2.45
CA MET A 111 -5.57 5.89 -3.17
C MET A 111 -6.02 6.07 -4.64
N GLN A 112 -6.73 7.16 -4.93
CA GLN A 112 -7.19 7.50 -6.27
C GLN A 112 -6.22 8.40 -7.04
N TYR A 113 -5.04 8.68 -6.49
CA TYR A 113 -4.06 9.59 -7.08
C TYR A 113 -2.67 8.96 -7.10
N VAL A 114 -1.90 9.33 -8.11
CA VAL A 114 -0.47 9.05 -8.20
C VAL A 114 0.29 10.36 -8.28
N LEU A 115 1.42 10.43 -7.61
CA LEU A 115 2.33 11.56 -7.77
C LEU A 115 3.16 11.32 -9.03
N VAL A 116 3.14 12.30 -9.94
CA VAL A 116 3.84 12.23 -11.21
C VAL A 116 4.83 13.38 -11.29
N LEU A 117 6.05 13.08 -11.74
CA LEU A 117 7.03 14.07 -12.20
C LEU A 117 7.02 14.08 -13.73
N TYR A 118 6.73 15.23 -14.34
CA TYR A 118 6.66 15.36 -15.79
C TYR A 118 8.06 15.37 -16.43
N PHE A 119 8.15 14.81 -17.64
CA PHE A 119 9.34 14.92 -18.50
C PHE A 119 9.25 16.20 -19.34
N ASP A 120 9.35 17.35 -18.68
CA ASP A 120 9.26 18.67 -19.31
C ASP A 120 10.51 19.53 -19.12
N GLY A 121 11.60 18.94 -18.64
CA GLY A 121 12.83 19.64 -18.29
C GLY A 121 12.75 20.62 -17.10
N GLN A 122 11.55 20.86 -16.55
CA GLN A 122 11.31 21.85 -15.49
C GLN A 122 11.10 21.21 -14.11
N LYS A 123 11.18 19.87 -14.02
CA LYS A 123 10.89 19.10 -12.79
C LYS A 123 9.50 19.41 -12.22
N ASN A 124 8.52 19.72 -13.08
CA ASN A 124 7.16 19.94 -12.61
C ASN A 124 6.57 18.62 -12.10
N TRP A 125 5.82 18.69 -11.01
CA TRP A 125 5.19 17.53 -10.40
C TRP A 125 3.72 17.83 -10.05
N ARG A 126 2.90 16.79 -10.03
CA ARG A 126 1.48 16.91 -9.65
C ARG A 126 0.93 15.58 -9.14
N TRP A 127 0.01 15.66 -8.19
CA TRP A 127 -0.89 14.55 -7.87
C TRP A 127 -1.99 14.45 -8.93
N VAL A 128 -1.97 13.37 -9.70
CA VAL A 128 -2.88 13.12 -10.82
C VAL A 128 -3.82 11.99 -10.46
N SER A 129 -5.11 12.16 -10.73
CA SER A 129 -6.08 11.08 -10.51
C SER A 129 -5.79 9.91 -11.44
N VAL A 130 -5.78 8.70 -10.89
CA VAL A 130 -5.48 7.43 -11.57
C VAL A 130 -6.30 7.26 -12.86
N LYS A 131 -7.54 7.78 -12.90
CA LYS A 131 -8.42 7.72 -14.09
C LYS A 131 -7.86 8.43 -15.34
N TYR A 132 -6.90 9.33 -15.18
CA TYR A 132 -6.26 10.05 -16.29
C TYR A 132 -4.88 9.47 -16.64
N VAL A 133 -4.46 8.40 -15.95
CA VAL A 133 -3.11 7.84 -16.04
C VAL A 133 -3.18 6.49 -16.75
N SER A 134 -2.25 6.26 -17.67
CA SER A 134 -2.10 4.97 -18.35
C SER A 134 -0.63 4.67 -18.61
N TYR A 135 -0.26 3.40 -18.72
CA TYR A 135 1.12 3.03 -19.01
C TYR A 135 1.61 3.59 -20.35
N CYS A 136 2.83 4.14 -20.34
CA CYS A 136 3.52 4.58 -21.54
C CYS A 136 4.62 3.58 -21.90
N LEU A 137 4.40 2.80 -22.96
CA LEU A 137 5.37 1.84 -23.48
C LEU A 137 6.44 2.55 -24.33
N VAL A 138 7.22 3.42 -23.70
CA VAL A 138 8.18 4.34 -24.33
C VAL A 138 9.07 3.68 -25.38
N LYS A 139 9.53 2.44 -25.14
CA LYS A 139 10.40 1.68 -26.05
C LYS A 139 9.73 1.36 -27.40
N SER A 140 8.41 1.24 -27.44
CA SER A 140 7.64 0.91 -28.65
C SER A 140 7.17 2.13 -29.45
N ILE A 141 7.30 3.33 -28.88
CA ILE A 141 6.76 4.57 -29.47
C ILE A 141 7.80 5.24 -30.37
N LYS A 142 7.38 5.62 -31.58
CA LYS A 142 8.16 6.52 -32.45
C LYS A 142 7.82 7.97 -32.09
N ALA A 143 8.84 8.76 -31.77
CA ALA A 143 8.62 10.14 -31.34
C ALA A 143 8.02 10.99 -32.49
N GLU A 144 8.38 10.71 -33.73
CA GLU A 144 7.94 11.43 -34.93
C GLU A 144 6.41 11.51 -35.08
N ASP A 145 5.67 10.57 -34.50
CA ASP A 145 4.20 10.51 -34.56
C ASP A 145 3.52 11.55 -33.65
N TYR A 146 4.28 12.28 -32.84
CA TYR A 146 3.76 13.18 -31.81
C TYR A 146 4.17 14.65 -32.01
N PRO A 147 3.41 15.61 -31.45
CA PRO A 147 3.74 17.03 -31.50
C PRO A 147 5.12 17.36 -30.88
N PRO A 148 5.79 18.46 -31.28
CA PRO A 148 7.10 18.86 -30.77
C PRO A 148 7.29 18.77 -29.25
N ALA A 149 6.35 19.31 -28.47
CA ALA A 149 6.44 19.30 -27.00
C ALA A 149 6.46 17.87 -26.43
N VAL A 150 5.64 16.97 -26.99
CA VAL A 150 5.58 15.56 -26.56
C VAL A 150 6.81 14.78 -27.04
N ARG A 151 7.41 15.18 -28.17
CA ARG A 151 8.66 14.56 -28.67
C ARG A 151 9.83 14.78 -27.72
N GLU A 152 9.97 15.97 -27.17
CA GLU A 152 11.02 16.28 -26.20
C GLU A 152 10.81 15.46 -24.92
N ALA A 153 9.57 15.43 -24.41
CA ALA A 153 9.20 14.60 -23.27
C ALA A 153 9.48 13.10 -23.51
N LEU A 154 9.15 12.58 -24.69
CA LEU A 154 9.45 11.20 -25.09
C LEU A 154 10.97 10.92 -25.14
N ARG A 155 11.76 11.89 -25.60
CA ARG A 155 13.22 11.76 -25.64
C ARG A 155 13.81 11.71 -24.22
N GLU A 156 13.34 12.56 -23.32
CA GLU A 156 13.74 12.53 -21.91
C GLU A 156 13.31 11.21 -21.24
N ALA A 157 12.07 10.78 -21.46
CA ALA A 157 11.57 9.51 -20.97
C ALA A 157 12.38 8.30 -21.49
N LYS A 158 12.86 8.36 -22.75
CA LYS A 158 13.75 7.33 -23.32
C LYS A 158 15.14 7.35 -22.68
N ALA A 159 15.67 8.53 -22.38
CA ALA A 159 16.98 8.68 -21.75
C ALA A 159 16.99 8.28 -20.27
N PHE A 160 15.81 8.28 -19.64
CA PHE A 160 15.62 7.84 -18.26
C PHE A 160 15.69 6.31 -18.08
N LEU A 161 15.34 5.53 -19.11
CA LEU A 161 15.37 4.05 -19.13
C LEU A 161 16.77 3.48 -19.34
#